data_AF-A0A6P2BLS0-F1
#
_entry.id   AF-A0A6P2BLS0-F1
#
_cell.length_a   1.000
_cell.length_b   1.000
_cell.length_c   1.000
_cell.angle_alpha   90.00
_cell.angle_beta   90.00
_cell.angle_gamma   90.00
#
_symmetry.space_group_name_H-M   'P 1'
#
loop_
_entity.id
_entity.type
_entity.pdbx_description
1 polymer ?
#
loop_
_entity_poly.entity_id
_entity_poly.type
_entity_poly.pdbx_seq_one_letter_code
_entity_poly.pdbx_strand_id
1 'polypeptide(L)'
;MVGYLYLIDFNHDGERFIKVGIGRKNGGRIKQHLVTGGVLIQALAAPFVDCYEAEQAIINEYKEFAYRPLSRRLNGGHTECFLPSAEIDLRRWLPSGISVEEPVNSSTSL
;
A
#
# COMPACT_ATOMS: atom_id res chain seq x y z
N MET A 1 18.35 -6.14 2.67
CA MET A 1 17.81 -4.76 2.54
C MET A 1 16.41 -4.74 3.11
N VAL A 2 16.06 -3.75 3.93
CA VAL A 2 14.70 -3.62 4.50
C VAL A 2 13.80 -2.84 3.54
N GLY A 3 12.64 -3.42 3.23
CA GLY A 3 11.54 -2.81 2.52
C GLY A 3 10.33 -2.58 3.41
N TYR A 4 9.33 -1.89 2.86
CA TYR A 4 7.96 -1.88 3.35
C TYR A 4 7.08 -2.60 2.34
N LEU A 5 6.18 -3.43 2.86
CA LEU A 5 4.91 -3.74 2.24
C LEU A 5 3.87 -2.77 2.84
N TYR A 6 3.12 -2.08 2.00
CA TYR A 6 2.20 -1.04 2.46
C TYR A 6 0.83 -1.12 1.77
N LEU A 7 -0.17 -0.58 2.46
CA LEU A 7 -1.55 -0.44 2.01
C LEU A 7 -1.98 1.02 2.14
N ILE A 8 -2.40 1.64 1.04
CA ILE A 8 -2.86 3.02 0.97
C ILE A 8 -4.32 3.04 0.51
N ASP A 9 -5.19 3.80 1.18
CA ASP A 9 -6.54 4.15 0.68
C ASP A 9 -6.46 5.45 -0.11
N PHE A 10 -7.00 5.46 -1.32
CA PHE A 10 -7.17 6.65 -2.14
C PHE A 10 -8.66 6.95 -2.27
N ASN A 11 -9.03 8.19 -1.96
CA ASN A 11 -10.36 8.72 -2.18
C ASN A 11 -10.22 10.11 -2.84
N HIS A 12 -10.25 10.14 -4.17
CA HIS A 12 -10.03 11.36 -4.95
C HIS A 12 -10.75 11.28 -6.30
N ASP A 13 -11.14 12.43 -6.85
CA ASP A 13 -11.81 12.54 -8.16
C ASP A 13 -13.08 11.66 -8.30
N GLY A 14 -13.77 11.38 -7.18
CA GLY A 14 -14.96 10.52 -7.14
C GLY A 14 -14.66 9.01 -7.24
N GLU A 15 -13.38 8.63 -7.31
CA GLU A 15 -12.91 7.25 -7.27
C GLU A 15 -12.43 6.90 -5.86
N ARG A 16 -12.77 5.69 -5.38
CA ARG A 16 -12.18 5.12 -4.17
C ARG A 16 -11.58 3.76 -4.47
N PHE A 17 -10.33 3.56 -4.09
CA PHE A 17 -9.62 2.29 -4.26
C PHE A 17 -8.50 2.19 -3.23
N ILE A 18 -8.09 0.97 -2.93
CA ILE A 18 -6.91 0.70 -2.11
C ILE A 18 -5.75 0.30 -3.00
N LYS A 19 -4.54 0.61 -2.57
CA LYS A 19 -3.31 0.25 -3.25
C LYS A 19 -2.42 -0.55 -2.32
N VAL A 20 -2.07 -1.75 -2.76
CA VAL A 20 -0.94 -2.49 -2.21
C VAL A 20 0.32 -2.05 -2.95
N GLY A 21 1.43 -1.97 -2.24
CA GLY A 21 2.71 -1.76 -2.89
C GLY A 21 3.88 -2.06 -1.99
N ILE A 22 5.05 -2.21 -2.63
CA ILE A 22 6.33 -2.27 -1.95
C ILE A 22 7.19 -1.03 -2.19
N GLY A 23 8.08 -0.76 -1.24
CA GLY A 23 9.07 0.31 -1.36
C GLY A 23 10.27 0.08 -0.45
N ARG A 24 11.42 0.65 -0.79
CA ARG A 24 12.55 0.70 0.15
C ARG A 24 12.18 1.59 1.33
N LYS A 25 12.62 1.22 2.55
CA LYS A 25 12.29 1.97 3.78
C LYS A 25 12.56 3.48 3.69
N ASN A 26 13.67 3.87 3.06
CA ASN A 26 14.04 5.27 2.84
C ASN A 26 13.85 5.74 1.38
N GLY A 27 13.01 5.05 0.61
CA GLY A 27 12.82 5.30 -0.82
C GLY A 27 11.80 6.40 -1.14
N GLY A 28 11.14 7.00 -0.15
CA GLY A 28 10.21 8.12 -0.33
C GLY A 28 8.85 7.77 -0.97
N ARG A 29 8.65 6.53 -1.42
CA ARG A 29 7.45 6.11 -2.17
C ARG A 29 6.14 6.24 -1.38
N ILE A 30 6.13 5.86 -0.09
CA ILE A 30 4.97 6.08 0.78
C ILE A 30 4.69 7.57 0.92
N LYS A 31 5.71 8.39 1.19
CA LYS A 31 5.57 9.85 1.30
C LYS A 31 5.00 10.46 0.02
N GLN A 32 5.41 9.97 -1.16
CA GLN A 32 4.86 10.40 -2.43
C GLN A 32 3.35 10.13 -2.51
N HIS A 33 2.90 8.92 -2.15
CA HIS A 33 1.47 8.57 -2.14
C HIS A 33 0.66 9.47 -1.21
N LEU A 34 1.19 9.75 -0.02
CA LEU A 34 0.56 10.66 0.94
C LEU A 34 0.39 12.08 0.39
N VAL A 35 1.41 12.61 -0.29
CA VAL A 35 1.34 13.94 -0.93
C VAL A 35 0.33 13.98 -2.08
N THR A 36 0.09 12.85 -2.76
CA THR A 36 -0.91 12.72 -3.83
C THR A 36 -2.33 12.42 -3.32
N GLY A 37 -2.58 12.55 -2.01
CA GLY A 37 -3.90 12.37 -1.40
C GLY A 37 -4.22 10.94 -0.95
N GLY A 38 -3.21 10.06 -0.89
CA GLY A 38 -3.36 8.74 -0.28
C GLY A 38 -3.34 8.82 1.24
N VAL A 39 -4.07 7.91 1.88
CA VAL A 39 -4.07 7.71 3.34
C VAL A 39 -3.40 6.37 3.61
N LEU A 40 -2.31 6.37 4.38
CA LEU A 40 -1.67 5.12 4.79
C LEU A 40 -2.58 4.37 5.77
N ILE A 41 -2.91 3.14 5.42
CA ILE A 41 -3.70 2.23 6.29
C ILE A 41 -2.74 1.35 7.10
N GLN A 42 -1.73 0.77 6.44
CA GLN A 42 -0.79 -0.15 7.09
C GLN A 42 0.56 -0.12 6.35
N ALA A 43 1.67 -0.17 7.09
CA ALA A 43 3.00 -0.44 6.55
C ALA A 43 3.75 -1.43 7.44
N LEU A 44 4.32 -2.48 6.85
CA LEU A 44 5.06 -3.53 7.54
C LEU A 44 6.50 -3.57 7.04
N ALA A 45 7.47 -3.48 7.95
CA ALA A 45 8.89 -3.48 7.61
C ALA A 45 9.45 -4.91 7.58
N ALA A 46 9.92 -5.37 6.43
CA ALA A 46 10.47 -6.73 6.27
C ALA A 46 11.69 -6.74 5.34
N PRO A 47 12.42 -7.84 5.22
CA PRO A 47 13.32 -8.03 4.09
C PRO A 47 12.61 -7.74 2.76
N PHE A 48 13.26 -6.99 1.87
CA PHE A 48 12.63 -6.53 0.62
C PHE A 48 12.14 -7.68 -0.27
N VAL A 49 12.82 -8.84 -0.21
CA VAL A 49 12.40 -10.06 -0.92
C VAL A 49 11.07 -10.58 -0.39
N ASP A 50 10.90 -10.66 0.93
CA ASP A 50 9.64 -11.07 1.57
C ASP A 50 8.50 -10.10 1.23
N CYS A 51 8.78 -8.78 1.20
CA CYS A 51 7.78 -7.81 0.75
C CYS A 51 7.32 -8.07 -0.69
N TYR A 52 8.26 -8.39 -1.60
CA TYR A 52 7.96 -8.68 -3.00
C TYR A 52 7.14 -9.97 -3.15
N GLU A 53 7.52 -11.04 -2.47
CA GLU A 53 6.77 -12.30 -2.48
C GLU A 53 5.36 -12.13 -1.92
N ALA A 54 5.23 -11.37 -0.82
CA ALA A 54 3.94 -11.04 -0.22
C ALA A 54 3.05 -10.21 -1.16
N GLU A 55 3.60 -9.18 -1.82
CA GLU A 55 2.88 -8.39 -2.82
C GLU A 55 2.32 -9.30 -3.92
N GLN A 56 3.16 -10.13 -4.56
CA GLN A 56 2.71 -11.02 -5.63
C GLN A 56 1.62 -12.01 -5.17
N ALA A 57 1.72 -12.51 -3.94
CA ALA A 57 0.72 -13.41 -3.37
C ALA A 57 -0.64 -12.72 -3.13
N ILE A 58 -0.62 -11.49 -2.60
CA ILE A 58 -1.81 -10.65 -2.43
C ILE A 58 -2.49 -10.39 -3.78
N ILE A 59 -1.72 -10.11 -4.82
CA ILE A 59 -2.27 -9.82 -6.15
C ILE A 59 -3.03 -11.00 -6.69
N ASN A 60 -2.44 -12.19 -6.54
CA ASN A 60 -3.05 -13.38 -7.06
C ASN A 60 -4.31 -13.77 -6.25
N GLU A 61 -4.32 -13.60 -4.93
CA GLU A 61 -5.49 -13.86 -4.08
C GLU A 61 -6.63 -12.87 -4.38
N TYR A 62 -6.33 -11.57 -4.48
CA TYR A 62 -7.35 -10.53 -4.63
C TYR A 62 -7.58 -10.08 -6.09
N LYS A 63 -7.13 -10.87 -7.08
CA LYS A 63 -7.23 -10.50 -8.51
C LYS A 63 -8.66 -10.21 -8.98
N GLU A 64 -9.67 -10.82 -8.35
CA GLU A 64 -11.07 -10.57 -8.66
C GLU A 64 -11.54 -9.16 -8.27
N PHE A 65 -10.84 -8.52 -7.33
CA PHE A 65 -11.07 -7.16 -6.89
C PHE A 65 -10.19 -6.13 -7.60
N ALA A 66 -9.40 -6.56 -8.59
CA ALA A 66 -8.47 -5.68 -9.30
C ALA A 66 -9.21 -4.45 -9.88
N TYR A 67 -8.66 -3.27 -9.63
CA TYR A 67 -9.21 -2.00 -10.03
C TYR A 67 -8.19 -1.20 -10.83
N ARG A 68 -8.66 -0.51 -11.87
CA ARG A 68 -7.83 0.36 -12.70
C ARG A 68 -8.30 1.81 -12.53
N PRO A 69 -7.59 2.65 -11.74
CA PRO A 69 -7.96 4.04 -11.57
C PRO A 69 -7.85 4.80 -12.89
N LEU A 70 -8.76 5.75 -13.12
CA LEU A 70 -8.77 6.59 -14.32
C LEU A 70 -7.70 7.70 -14.24
N SER A 71 -7.36 8.14 -13.02
CA SER A 71 -6.38 9.21 -12.80
C SER A 71 -4.95 8.79 -13.19
N ARG A 72 -4.38 9.49 -14.17
CA ARG A 72 -2.96 9.34 -14.59
C ARG A 72 -1.95 9.84 -13.55
N ARG A 73 -2.41 10.49 -12.46
CA ARG A 73 -1.54 11.11 -11.42
C ARG A 73 -0.80 10.09 -10.57
N LEU A 74 -1.23 8.83 -10.58
CA LEU A 74 -0.57 7.73 -9.88
C LEU A 74 0.62 7.24 -10.73
N ASN A 75 1.64 8.09 -10.86
CA ASN A 75 2.88 7.76 -11.56
C ASN A 75 3.58 6.58 -10.88
N GLY A 76 3.53 5.42 -11.54
CA GLY A 76 4.20 4.19 -11.16
C GLY A 76 3.56 3.04 -11.89
N GLY A 77 4.22 2.58 -12.96
CA GLY A 77 3.72 1.52 -13.85
C GLY A 77 3.07 0.37 -13.09
N HIS A 78 1.95 -0.12 -13.63
CA HIS A 78 1.24 -1.33 -13.21
C HIS A 78 1.11 -1.44 -11.67
N THR A 79 0.50 -0.42 -11.08
CA THR A 79 0.02 -0.44 -9.69
C THR A 79 -1.06 -1.49 -9.49
N GLU A 80 -0.92 -2.30 -8.45
CA GLU A 80 -1.97 -3.22 -8.02
C GLU A 80 -2.93 -2.44 -7.11
N CYS A 81 -3.97 -1.92 -7.74
CA CYS A 81 -5.08 -1.26 -7.06
C CYS A 81 -6.25 -2.24 -6.98
N PHE A 82 -7.02 -2.15 -5.91
CA PHE A 82 -8.17 -3.01 -5.65
C PHE A 82 -9.37 -2.18 -5.24
N LEU A 83 -10.57 -2.72 -5.48
CA LEU A 83 -11.79 -2.17 -4.93
C LEU A 83 -11.71 -2.13 -3.39
N PRO A 84 -12.31 -1.14 -2.71
CA PRO A 84 -12.26 -1.04 -1.25
C PRO A 84 -12.88 -2.23 -0.49
N SER A 85 -13.65 -3.07 -1.18
CA SER A 85 -14.20 -4.32 -0.63
C SER A 85 -13.18 -5.45 -0.51
N ALA A 86 -11.97 -5.29 -1.07
CA ALA A 86 -10.87 -6.19 -0.81
C ALA A 86 -10.37 -5.95 0.63
N GLU A 87 -10.86 -6.77 1.57
CA GLU A 87 -10.46 -6.74 2.98
C GLU A 87 -9.03 -7.29 3.15
N ILE A 88 -8.04 -6.51 2.71
CA ILE A 88 -6.63 -6.90 2.72
C ILE A 88 -6.02 -6.57 4.09
N ASP A 89 -5.50 -7.59 4.78
CA ASP A 89 -4.63 -7.44 5.95
C ASP A 89 -3.22 -7.93 5.61
N LEU A 90 -2.25 -7.00 5.61
CA LEU A 90 -0.86 -7.32 5.23
C LEU A 90 -0.19 -8.27 6.23
N ARG A 91 -0.66 -8.36 7.47
CA ARG A 91 -0.06 -9.22 8.51
C ARG A 91 -0.17 -10.71 8.18
N ARG A 92 -1.14 -11.09 7.34
CA ARG A 92 -1.32 -12.48 6.88
C ARG A 92 -0.20 -12.97 5.97
N TRP A 93 0.58 -12.05 5.40
CA TRP A 93 1.47 -12.32 4.28
C TRP A 93 2.95 -12.26 4.63
N LEU A 94 3.27 -11.84 5.85
CA LEU A 94 4.63 -11.68 6.31
C LEU A 94 4.88 -12.51 7.57
N PRO A 95 6.13 -12.97 7.81
CA PRO A 95 6.48 -13.74 9.00
C PRO A 95 6.11 -13.01 10.30
N SER A 96 5.79 -13.79 11.34
CA SER A 96 5.54 -13.25 12.68
C SER A 96 6.79 -12.51 13.23
N GLY A 97 6.58 -11.44 13.99
CA GLY A 97 7.67 -10.65 14.61
C GLY A 97 8.15 -9.44 13.82
N ILE A 98 7.48 -9.10 12.72
CA ILE A 98 7.75 -7.89 11.94
C ILE A 98 7.23 -6.63 12.63
N SER A 99 8.04 -5.56 12.58
CA SER A 99 7.63 -4.24 13.07
C SER A 99 6.52 -3.65 12.21
N VAL A 100 5.38 -3.38 12.83
CA VAL A 100 4.28 -2.62 12.25
C VAL A 100 4.62 -1.14 12.40
N GLU A 101 4.66 -0.41 11.29
CA GLU A 101 4.63 1.04 11.32
C GLU A 101 3.18 1.47 11.10
N GLU A 102 2.51 1.82 12.20
CA GLU A 102 1.17 2.38 12.20
C GLU A 102 1.18 3.76 11.51
N PRO A 103 0.09 4.17 10.85
CA PRO A 103 0.03 5.47 10.20
C PRO A 103 0.30 6.59 11.20
N VAL A 104 1.25 7.45 10.88
CA VAL A 104 1.42 8.72 11.59
C VAL A 104 0.21 9.57 11.22
N ASN A 105 -0.84 9.51 12.05
CA ASN A 105 -1.88 10.52 12.03
C ASN A 105 -1.17 11.85 12.24
N SER A 106 -1.01 12.62 11.16
CA SER A 106 -0.70 14.03 11.27
C SER A 106 -1.97 14.74 11.74
N SER A 107 -2.40 14.42 12.96
CA SER A 107 -3.25 15.28 13.76
C SER A 107 -2.39 16.43 14.23
N THR A 108 -1.98 17.30 13.31
CA THR A 108 -1.61 18.65 13.68
C THR A 108 -2.91 19.41 13.80
N SER A 109 -3.37 19.54 15.03
CA SER A 109 -4.40 20.48 15.45
C SER A 109 -4.20 21.85 14.79
N LEU A 110 -5.34 22.49 14.51
CA LEU A 110 -5.55 23.89 14.13
C LEU A 110 -4.50 24.87 14.67
#